data_AF-A0A4Y2BFK3-F1
#
_entry.id   AF-A0A4Y2BFK3-F1
#
_cell.length_a   1.000
_cell.length_b   1.000
_cell.length_c   1.000
_cell.angle_alpha   90.00
_cell.angle_beta   90.00
_cell.angle_gamma   90.00
#
_symmetry.space_group_name_H-M   'P 1'
#
loop_
_entity.id
_entity.type
_entity.pdbx_description
1 polymer ?
#
loop_
_entity_poly.entity_id
_entity_poly.type
_entity_poly.pdbx_seq_one_letter_code
_entity_poly.pdbx_strand_id
1 'polypeptide(L)'
;MQQNYQDAMAMVRKFDSESKIRTKDDIDKFVSAELPDPCTDLRLFQIVTKCMVHGPCGTININSPCMRDGQCCKSFPKQFKDDTEENVNGYPIYRRRATEPVQVGKYSVANRWVVPYNPWLLKKFNAHINVEVCASVKVSNT
;
A
#
# COMPACT_ATOMS: atom_id res chain seq x y z
N MET A 1 5.01 1.74 23.27
CA MET A 1 3.70 1.67 22.58
C MET A 1 3.02 3.04 22.48
N GLN A 2 2.95 3.84 23.56
CA GLN A 2 2.24 5.12 23.55
C GLN A 2 2.90 6.21 22.67
N GLN A 3 4.24 6.30 22.66
CA GLN A 3 4.96 7.25 21.79
C GLN A 3 4.73 6.97 20.30
N ASN A 4 4.73 5.71 19.87
CA ASN A 4 4.47 5.33 18.47
C ASN A 4 3.05 5.69 18.03
N TYR A 5 2.06 5.55 18.92
CA TYR A 5 0.69 5.98 18.67
C TYR A 5 0.61 7.51 18.58
N GLN A 6 1.27 8.24 19.49
CA GLN A 6 1.32 9.70 19.42
C GLN A 6 2.06 10.20 18.17
N ASP A 7 3.13 9.54 17.74
CA ASP A 7 3.87 9.88 16.51
C ASP A 7 3.02 9.59 15.25
N ALA A 8 2.28 8.46 15.24
CA ALA A 8 1.35 8.13 14.16
C ALA A 8 0.17 9.12 14.11
N MET A 9 -0.41 9.46 15.25
CA MET A 9 -1.51 10.43 15.37
C MET A 9 -1.04 11.87 15.09
N ALA A 10 0.19 12.23 15.44
CA ALA A 10 0.79 13.52 15.12
C ALA A 10 1.05 13.66 13.61
N MET A 11 1.39 12.57 12.91
CA MET A 11 1.47 12.56 11.45
C MET A 11 0.08 12.74 10.82
N VAL A 12 -0.94 12.03 11.32
CA VAL A 12 -2.36 12.24 10.91
C VAL A 12 -2.79 13.71 11.09
N ARG A 13 -2.39 14.36 12.19
CA ARG A 13 -2.67 15.79 12.44
C ARG A 13 -1.87 16.74 11.55
N LYS A 14 -0.62 16.40 11.18
CA LYS A 14 0.17 17.20 10.22
C LYS A 14 -0.45 17.22 8.81
N PHE A 15 -1.17 16.16 8.43
CA PHE A 15 -1.94 16.12 7.18
C PHE A 15 -3.19 17.03 7.21
N ASP A 16 -3.69 17.42 8.39
CA ASP A 16 -4.96 18.14 8.53
C ASP A 16 -4.81 19.67 8.39
N SER A 17 -3.69 20.26 8.85
CA SER A 17 -3.58 21.73 8.92
C SER A 17 -2.89 22.40 7.72
N GLU A 18 -2.02 21.73 6.96
CA GLU A 18 -1.21 22.38 5.90
C GLU A 18 -1.05 21.54 4.60
N SER A 19 -1.64 20.34 4.51
CA SER A 19 -1.35 19.42 3.38
C SER A 19 -2.53 18.51 3.09
N LYS A 20 -3.64 19.10 2.63
CA LYS A 20 -4.77 18.33 2.12
C LYS A 20 -4.27 17.53 0.91
N ILE A 21 -4.07 16.21 1.08
CA ILE A 21 -3.83 15.26 -0.01
C ILE A 21 -5.05 15.34 -0.94
N ARG A 22 -4.92 16.12 -2.01
CA ARG A 22 -6.05 16.49 -2.89
C ARG A 22 -5.88 15.95 -4.30
N THR A 23 -4.66 15.65 -4.69
CA THR A 23 -4.33 15.22 -6.05
C THR A 23 -3.69 13.84 -6.06
N LYS A 24 -3.74 13.19 -7.22
CA LYS A 24 -3.04 11.92 -7.47
C LYS A 24 -1.54 12.03 -7.18
N ASP A 25 -0.93 13.15 -7.56
CA ASP A 25 0.49 13.42 -7.31
C ASP A 25 0.78 13.56 -5.81
N ASP A 26 -0.13 14.17 -5.04
CA ASP A 26 0.04 14.25 -3.59
C ASP A 26 -0.07 12.87 -2.94
N ILE A 27 -0.99 12.02 -3.42
CA ILE A 27 -1.08 10.63 -2.97
C ILE A 27 0.24 9.92 -3.24
N ASP A 28 0.77 9.99 -4.46
CA ASP A 28 2.00 9.31 -4.87
C ASP A 28 3.24 9.81 -4.13
N LYS A 29 3.25 11.05 -3.64
CA LYS A 29 4.33 11.58 -2.77
C LYS A 29 4.38 10.88 -1.41
N PHE A 30 3.23 10.46 -0.88
CA PHE A 30 3.13 9.94 0.48
C PHE A 30 2.85 8.43 0.54
N VAL A 31 2.25 7.85 -0.50
CA VAL A 31 1.85 6.45 -0.53
C VAL A 31 2.33 5.82 -1.82
N SER A 32 2.98 4.67 -1.69
CA SER A 32 3.38 3.84 -2.81
C SER A 32 2.77 2.45 -2.66
N ALA A 33 2.48 1.81 -3.78
CA ALA A 33 2.13 0.40 -3.84
C ALA A 33 3.07 -0.36 -4.82
N GLU A 34 4.30 0.14 -4.96
CA GLU A 34 5.34 -0.41 -5.82
C GLU A 34 6.53 -0.91 -4.98
N LEU A 35 7.26 -1.90 -5.50
CA LEU A 35 8.55 -2.31 -4.95
C LEU A 35 9.55 -1.16 -5.11
N PRO A 36 10.25 -0.75 -4.05
CA PRO A 36 11.33 0.23 -4.15
C PRO A 36 12.47 -0.30 -5.04
N ASP A 37 13.22 0.59 -5.68
CA ASP A 37 14.45 0.20 -6.35
C ASP A 37 15.57 -0.01 -5.29
N PRO A 38 16.12 -1.23 -5.15
CA PRO A 38 17.19 -1.51 -4.18
C PRO A 38 18.47 -0.71 -4.44
N CYS A 39 18.70 -0.21 -5.66
CA CYS A 39 19.83 0.66 -5.97
C CYS A 39 19.67 2.07 -5.37
N THR A 40 18.43 2.51 -5.13
CA THR A 40 18.12 3.85 -4.60
C THR A 40 17.85 3.83 -3.09
N ASP A 41 17.10 2.84 -2.58
CA ASP A 41 16.79 2.71 -1.16
C ASP A 41 16.69 1.22 -0.76
N LEU A 42 17.85 0.59 -0.58
CA LEU A 42 17.96 -0.81 -0.17
C LEU A 42 17.22 -1.10 1.14
N ARG A 43 17.24 -0.16 2.09
CA ARG A 43 16.58 -0.32 3.38
C ARG A 43 15.06 -0.40 3.20
N LEU A 44 14.47 0.53 2.45
CA LEU A 44 13.04 0.48 2.18
C LEU A 44 12.67 -0.77 1.39
N PHE A 45 13.47 -1.17 0.39
CA PHE A 45 13.26 -2.40 -0.37
C PHE A 45 13.18 -3.63 0.55
N GLN A 46 14.12 -3.78 1.48
CA GLN A 46 14.12 -4.88 2.45
C GLN A 46 12.87 -4.87 3.35
N ILE A 47 12.42 -3.69 3.79
CA ILE A 47 11.23 -3.58 4.63
C ILE A 47 9.96 -3.92 3.83
N VAL A 48 9.84 -3.41 2.60
CA VAL A 48 8.68 -3.64 1.73
C VAL A 48 8.59 -5.12 1.34
N THR A 49 9.69 -5.72 0.91
CA THR A 49 9.70 -7.15 0.53
C THR A 49 9.40 -8.08 1.71
N LYS A 50 9.82 -7.69 2.92
CA LYS A 50 9.56 -8.47 4.14
C LYS A 50 8.14 -8.29 4.67
N CYS A 51 7.63 -7.06 4.71
CA CYS A 51 6.43 -6.72 5.46
C CYS A 51 5.24 -6.38 4.57
N MET A 52 5.45 -5.76 3.41
CA MET A 52 4.39 -5.16 2.58
C MET A 52 4.08 -5.97 1.31
N VAL A 53 4.53 -7.22 1.21
CA VAL A 53 4.10 -8.12 0.13
C VAL A 53 2.91 -8.92 0.65
N HIS A 54 1.77 -8.81 -0.02
CA HIS A 54 0.63 -9.67 0.25
C HIS A 54 1.04 -11.12 -0.01
N GLY A 55 0.71 -12.00 0.95
CA GLY A 55 1.05 -13.41 0.85
C GLY A 55 0.45 -14.07 -0.40
N PRO A 56 1.03 -15.19 -0.86
CA PRO A 56 0.46 -15.96 -1.95
C PRO A 56 -1.00 -16.30 -1.63
N CYS A 57 -1.90 -16.01 -2.55
CA CYS A 57 -3.32 -16.33 -2.43
C CYS A 57 -3.90 -16.60 -3.82
N GLY A 58 -5.21 -16.81 -3.91
CA GLY A 58 -5.86 -17.15 -5.17
C GLY A 58 -5.48 -18.55 -5.60
N THR A 59 -5.18 -18.71 -6.88
CA THR A 59 -4.76 -20.00 -7.45
C THR A 59 -3.42 -20.50 -6.92
N ILE A 60 -2.56 -19.61 -6.40
CA ILE A 60 -1.26 -19.97 -5.82
C ILE A 60 -1.43 -20.63 -4.45
N ASN A 61 -2.39 -20.16 -3.66
CA ASN A 61 -2.71 -20.73 -2.36
C ASN A 61 -4.16 -20.45 -1.97
N ILE A 62 -5.03 -21.43 -2.22
CA ILE A 62 -6.45 -21.35 -1.90
C ILE A 62 -6.73 -21.37 -0.38
N ASN A 63 -5.78 -21.88 0.41
CA ASN A 63 -5.92 -22.02 1.86
C ASN A 63 -5.46 -20.76 2.63
N SER A 64 -5.05 -19.71 1.93
CA SER A 64 -4.63 -18.47 2.59
C SER A 64 -5.79 -17.84 3.38
N PRO A 65 -5.55 -17.27 4.58
CA PRO A 65 -6.61 -16.70 5.42
C PRO A 65 -7.44 -15.59 4.78
N CYS A 66 -6.89 -14.95 3.74
CA CYS A 66 -7.59 -13.93 2.96
C CYS A 66 -8.60 -14.50 1.95
N MET A 67 -8.60 -15.80 1.69
CA MET A 67 -9.47 -16.43 0.70
C MET A 67 -10.89 -16.59 1.24
N ARG A 68 -11.87 -16.07 0.51
CA ARG A 68 -13.31 -16.26 0.73
C ARG A 68 -13.98 -16.53 -0.62
N ASP A 69 -14.83 -17.55 -0.68
CA ASP A 69 -15.58 -17.93 -1.88
C ASP A 69 -14.70 -18.06 -3.15
N GLY A 70 -13.50 -18.64 -2.98
CA GLY A 70 -12.54 -18.84 -4.07
C GLY A 70 -11.75 -17.59 -4.49
N GLN A 71 -11.97 -16.43 -3.85
CA GLN A 71 -11.31 -15.17 -4.18
C GLN A 71 -10.62 -14.55 -2.97
N CYS A 72 -9.54 -13.79 -3.22
CA CYS A 72 -8.93 -13.00 -2.16
C CYS A 72 -9.88 -11.86 -1.75
N CYS A 73 -10.22 -11.77 -0.47
CA CYS A 73 -11.10 -10.72 0.07
C CYS A 73 -10.51 -9.30 -0.05
N LYS A 74 -9.20 -9.21 -0.34
CA LYS A 74 -8.48 -7.96 -0.64
C LYS A 74 -8.20 -7.78 -2.13
N SER A 75 -8.72 -8.68 -2.97
CA SER A 75 -8.63 -8.67 -4.44
C SER A 75 -7.18 -8.69 -4.95
N PHE A 76 -6.29 -9.44 -4.30
CA PHE A 76 -4.95 -9.69 -4.82
C PHE A 76 -4.94 -10.88 -5.80
N PRO A 77 -4.08 -10.86 -6.84
CA PRO A 77 -3.22 -9.73 -7.23
C PRO A 77 -4.04 -8.53 -7.77
N LYS A 78 -3.61 -7.30 -7.46
CA LYS A 78 -4.21 -6.08 -8.03
C LYS A 78 -3.90 -5.98 -9.53
N GLN A 79 -4.63 -5.17 -10.27
CA GLN A 79 -4.27 -4.86 -11.66
C GLN A 79 -3.02 -3.97 -11.71
N PHE A 80 -2.25 -4.07 -12.80
CA PHE A 80 -1.23 -3.06 -13.10
C PHE A 80 -1.92 -1.75 -13.51
N LYS A 81 -1.33 -0.63 -13.11
CA LYS A 81 -1.79 0.72 -13.39
C LYS A 81 -0.59 1.66 -13.46
N ASP A 82 -0.46 2.40 -14.54
CA ASP A 82 0.69 3.30 -14.72
C ASP A 82 0.58 4.57 -13.89
N ASP A 83 -0.64 4.98 -13.54
CA ASP A 83 -0.93 6.16 -12.73
C ASP A 83 -1.96 5.85 -11.64
N THR A 84 -1.91 6.65 -10.56
CA THR A 84 -2.95 6.60 -9.53
C THR A 84 -4.26 7.17 -10.08
N GLU A 85 -5.37 6.46 -9.85
CA GLU A 85 -6.70 6.85 -10.31
C GLU A 85 -7.66 7.03 -9.12
N GLU A 86 -8.61 7.96 -9.26
CA GLU A 86 -9.73 8.05 -8.33
C GLU A 86 -10.68 6.88 -8.56
N ASN A 87 -11.34 6.43 -7.50
CA ASN A 87 -12.32 5.36 -7.57
C ASN A 87 -13.69 5.87 -7.09
N VAL A 88 -14.75 5.28 -7.64
CA VAL A 88 -16.14 5.59 -7.31
C VAL A 88 -16.44 5.41 -5.81
N ASN A 89 -15.70 4.53 -5.14
CA ASN A 89 -15.88 4.20 -3.73
C ASN A 89 -15.05 5.08 -2.78
N GLY A 90 -14.34 6.11 -3.28
CA GLY A 90 -13.58 7.06 -2.46
C GLY A 90 -12.18 6.61 -2.04
N TYR A 91 -11.75 5.40 -2.43
CA TYR A 91 -10.39 4.89 -2.21
C TYR A 91 -9.60 4.90 -3.53
N PRO A 92 -8.42 5.53 -3.61
CA PRO A 92 -7.66 5.58 -4.85
C PRO A 92 -7.23 4.18 -5.32
N ILE A 93 -7.20 4.00 -6.62
CA ILE A 93 -6.52 2.88 -7.27
C ILE A 93 -5.07 3.33 -7.44
N TYR A 94 -4.18 2.84 -6.57
CA TYR A 94 -2.77 3.23 -6.58
C TYR A 94 -2.04 2.77 -7.85
N ARG A 95 -1.09 3.58 -8.30
CA ARG A 95 -0.08 3.22 -9.30
C ARG A 95 0.64 1.93 -8.92
N ARG A 96 0.73 1.02 -9.88
CA ARG A 96 1.42 -0.27 -9.85
C ARG A 96 1.95 -0.54 -11.26
N ARG A 97 3.08 0.03 -11.63
CA ARG A 97 3.66 -0.17 -12.97
C ARG A 97 4.14 -1.60 -13.16
N ALA A 98 4.10 -2.06 -14.40
CA ALA A 98 4.69 -3.35 -14.78
C ALA A 98 6.22 -3.18 -14.86
N THR A 99 6.92 -3.77 -13.89
CA THR A 99 8.38 -3.86 -13.85
C THR A 99 8.79 -5.33 -13.70
N GLU A 100 10.08 -5.61 -13.86
CA GLU A 100 10.61 -6.94 -13.57
C GLU A 100 10.26 -7.36 -12.13
N PRO A 101 9.73 -8.58 -11.94
CA PRO A 101 9.41 -9.08 -10.62
C PRO A 101 10.68 -9.40 -9.84
N VAL A 102 10.61 -9.32 -8.52
CA VAL A 102 11.71 -9.65 -7.61
C VAL A 102 11.45 -10.97 -6.90
N GLN A 103 12.51 -11.71 -6.59
CA GLN A 103 12.40 -12.95 -5.81
C GLN A 103 12.27 -12.61 -4.32
N VAL A 104 11.17 -13.05 -3.70
CA VAL A 104 10.93 -12.95 -2.26
C VAL A 104 10.73 -14.37 -1.72
N GLY A 105 11.79 -14.93 -1.12
CA GLY A 105 11.82 -16.34 -0.77
C GLY A 105 11.73 -17.22 -2.02
N LYS A 106 10.67 -18.04 -2.12
CA LYS A 106 10.42 -18.93 -3.28
C LYS A 106 9.44 -18.34 -4.30
N TYR A 107 9.02 -17.09 -4.12
CA TYR A 107 7.97 -16.46 -4.93
C TYR A 107 8.53 -15.33 -5.78
N SER A 108 8.08 -15.29 -7.04
CA SER A 108 8.30 -14.15 -7.93
C SER A 108 7.21 -13.10 -7.69
N VAL A 109 7.61 -11.91 -7.21
CA VAL A 109 6.72 -10.86 -6.73
C VAL A 109 6.79 -9.64 -7.63
N ALA A 110 5.65 -9.27 -8.22
CA ALA A 110 5.47 -8.02 -8.95
C ALA A 110 4.72 -6.98 -8.11
N ASN A 111 4.70 -5.72 -8.57
CA ASN A 111 4.00 -4.60 -7.92
C ASN A 111 2.51 -4.86 -7.63
N ARG A 112 1.87 -5.79 -8.35
CA ARG A 112 0.47 -6.21 -8.11
C ARG A 112 0.22 -6.83 -6.72
N TRP A 113 1.27 -7.27 -6.04
CA TRP A 113 1.20 -7.92 -4.74
C TRP A 113 1.54 -7.00 -3.56
N VAL A 114 2.01 -5.79 -3.83
CA VAL A 114 2.46 -4.88 -2.77
C VAL A 114 1.26 -4.23 -2.07
N VAL A 115 1.19 -4.30 -0.76
CA VAL A 115 0.22 -3.58 0.06
C VAL A 115 0.65 -2.10 0.10
N PRO A 116 -0.26 -1.12 -0.11
CA PRO A 116 0.10 0.29 -0.08
C PRO A 116 0.76 0.70 1.25
N TYR A 117 1.80 1.53 1.16
CA TYR A 117 2.62 1.93 2.29
C TYR A 117 3.11 3.37 2.17
N ASN A 118 3.44 3.97 3.32
CA ASN A 118 4.18 5.23 3.36
C ASN A 118 5.68 4.95 3.63
N PRO A 119 6.59 5.35 2.73
CA PRO A 119 8.03 5.08 2.87
C PRO A 119 8.65 5.56 4.19
N TRP A 120 8.20 6.71 4.70
CA TRP A 120 8.71 7.29 5.93
C TRP A 120 8.26 6.48 7.16
N LEU A 121 6.97 6.13 7.23
CA LEU A 121 6.42 5.30 8.32
C LEU A 121 7.11 3.95 8.40
N LEU A 122 7.30 3.28 7.26
CA LEU A 122 8.00 2.00 7.22
C LEU A 122 9.44 2.11 7.71
N LYS A 123 10.20 3.12 7.26
CA LYS A 123 11.58 3.32 7.71
C LYS A 123 11.67 3.67 9.19
N LYS A 124 10.71 4.44 9.70
CA LYS A 124 10.64 4.87 11.11
C LYS A 124 10.35 3.72 12.05
N PHE A 125 9.39 2.86 11.72
CA PHE A 125 8.87 1.83 12.62
C PHE A 125 9.31 0.40 12.30
N ASN A 126 9.84 0.15 11.09
CA ASN A 126 10.29 -1.17 10.64
C ASN A 126 9.24 -2.27 10.85
N ALA A 127 7.97 -1.96 10.55
CA ALA A 127 6.83 -2.80 10.85
C ALA A 127 5.88 -2.86 9.64
N HIS A 128 4.99 -3.86 9.65
CA HIS A 128 3.87 -3.90 8.72
C HIS A 128 2.86 -2.80 9.10
N ILE A 129 2.75 -1.77 8.27
CA ILE A 129 1.85 -0.63 8.46
C ILE A 129 1.01 -0.49 7.20
N ASN A 130 -0.29 -0.76 7.31
CA ASN A 130 -1.24 -0.50 6.23
C ASN A 130 -1.55 1.01 6.19
N VAL A 131 -1.39 1.63 5.02
CA VAL A 131 -1.73 3.04 4.82
C VAL A 131 -2.84 3.13 3.77
N GLU A 132 -3.97 3.73 4.16
CA GLU A 132 -5.12 3.93 3.29
C GLU A 132 -5.42 5.43 3.19
N VAL A 133 -5.47 5.95 1.96
CA VAL A 133 -5.95 7.31 1.68
C VAL A 133 -7.44 7.24 1.40
N CYS A 134 -8.23 8.04 2.12
CA CYS A 134 -9.64 8.25 1.84
C CYS A 134 -9.81 9.61 1.16
N ALA A 135 -10.18 9.61 -0.12
CA ALA A 135 -10.28 10.82 -0.92
C ALA A 135 -11.66 11.50 -0.83
N SER A 136 -12.69 10.82 -0.31
CA SER A 136 -14.03 11.43 -0.12
C SER A 136 -14.83 10.79 1.01
N VAL A 137 -15.55 11.63 1.76
CA VAL A 137 -16.71 11.22 2.57
C VAL A 137 -17.94 11.50 1.70
N LYS A 138 -18.61 10.45 1.19
CA LYS A 138 -19.93 10.62 0.58
C LYS A 138 -20.95 10.73 1.70
N VAL A 139 -21.52 11.92 1.89
CA VAL A 139 -22.74 12.09 2.70
C VAL A 139 -23.92 11.66 1.83
N SER A 140 -24.52 10.53 2.13
CA SER A 140 -25.83 10.17 1.59
C SER A 140 -26.89 10.88 2.42
N ASN A 141 -27.57 11.88 1.84
CA ASN A 141 -28.81 12.39 2.41
C ASN A 141 -29.89 11.33 2.16
N THR A 142 -30.31 10.64 3.21
CA THR A 142 -31.58 9.89 3.27
C THR A 142 -32.72 10.81 3.66
#